data_AF-I3SBE9-F1
#
_entry.id   AF-I3SBE9-F1
#
_cell.length_a   1.000
_cell.length_b   1.000
_cell.length_c   1.000
_cell.angle_alpha   90.00
_cell.angle_beta   90.00
_cell.angle_gamma   90.00
#
_symmetry.space_group_name_H-M   'P 1'
#
loop_
_entity.id
_entity.type
_entity.pdbx_description
1 polymer ?
#
loop_
_entity_poly.entity_id
_entity_poly.type
_entity_poly.pdbx_seq_one_letter_code
_entity_poly.pdbx_strand_id
1 'polypeptide(L)'
;MQSIEELAARYPATKFVKIISTDCIPNYPDRNLPTLLVYNNGAVKGNYVGLHSFGRRCTPEGVALVLCQSDPVLNDGQSGNEQSREAVIEGVRKRFIEKVVLDHEEQEDDSTSD
;
A
#
# COMPACT_ATOMS: atom_id res chain seq x y z
N MET A 1 4.15 2.33 11.15
CA MET A 1 3.37 2.74 9.96
C MET A 1 2.14 1.85 9.91
N GLN A 2 1.03 2.30 10.50
CA GLN A 2 -0.18 1.51 10.71
C GLN A 2 -0.70 0.86 9.42
N SER A 3 -0.54 1.57 8.29
CA SER A 3 -0.99 1.12 6.97
C SER A 3 -0.40 -0.22 6.53
N ILE A 4 0.89 -0.48 6.77
CA ILE A 4 1.53 -1.73 6.35
C ILE A 4 1.04 -2.91 7.21
N GLU A 5 0.84 -2.68 8.51
CA GLU A 5 0.36 -3.71 9.44
C GLU A 5 -1.09 -4.11 9.10
N GLU A 6 -1.91 -3.13 8.71
CA GLU A 6 -3.27 -3.40 8.23
C GLU A 6 -3.29 -4.15 6.89
N LEU A 7 -2.42 -3.79 5.95
CA LEU A 7 -2.29 -4.53 4.69
C LEU A 7 -1.82 -5.97 4.92
N ALA A 8 -0.93 -6.21 5.89
CA ALA A 8 -0.50 -7.56 6.24
C ALA A 8 -1.65 -8.43 6.75
N ALA A 9 -2.58 -7.86 7.52
CA ALA A 9 -3.79 -8.56 7.96
C ALA A 9 -4.76 -8.83 6.79
N ARG A 10 -4.91 -7.88 5.86
CA ARG A 10 -5.82 -8.00 4.70
C ARG A 10 -5.32 -8.98 3.63
N TYR A 11 -4.01 -9.12 3.46
CA TYR A 11 -3.39 -9.93 2.40
C TYR A 11 -2.46 -11.01 2.98
N PRO A 12 -3.01 -12.04 3.66
CA PRO A 12 -2.20 -13.02 4.40
C PRO A 12 -1.30 -13.89 3.52
N ALA A 13 -1.58 -14.02 2.22
CA ALA A 13 -0.70 -14.73 1.29
C ALA A 13 0.46 -13.86 0.78
N THR A 14 0.50 -12.58 1.17
CA THR A 14 1.61 -11.68 0.89
C THR A 14 2.52 -11.58 2.10
N LYS A 15 3.82 -11.80 1.91
CA LYS A 15 4.79 -11.71 3.00
C LYS A 15 5.21 -10.26 3.23
N PHE A 16 4.84 -9.72 4.40
CA PHE A 16 5.31 -8.42 4.87
C PHE A 16 6.41 -8.58 5.92
N VAL A 17 7.52 -7.85 5.76
CA VAL A 17 8.65 -7.83 6.70
C VAL A 17 9.16 -6.40 6.87
N LYS A 18 9.71 -6.09 8.03
CA LYS A 18 10.36 -4.80 8.32
C LYS A 18 11.72 -5.03 8.96
N ILE A 19 12.67 -4.15 8.64
CA ILE A 19 14.02 -4.12 9.19
C ILE A 19 14.39 -2.66 9.48
N ILE A 20 15.22 -2.42 10.49
CA ILE A 20 15.77 -1.09 10.77
C ILE A 20 16.75 -0.76 9.63
N SER A 21 16.64 0.46 9.08
CA SER A 21 17.41 0.86 7.89
C SER A 21 18.92 0.72 8.08
N THR A 22 19.43 1.13 9.24
CA THR A 22 20.85 1.09 9.59
C THR A 22 21.38 -0.33 9.81
N ASP A 23 20.52 -1.27 10.19
CA ASP A 23 20.88 -2.69 10.32
C ASP A 23 20.97 -3.36 8.93
N CYS A 24 20.20 -2.87 7.96
CA CYS A 24 20.21 -3.35 6.58
C CYS A 24 21.36 -2.74 5.77
N ILE A 25 21.54 -1.42 5.84
CA ILE A 25 22.59 -0.66 5.14
C ILE A 25 23.18 0.37 6.11
N PRO A 26 24.47 0.28 6.45
CA PRO A 26 25.12 1.28 7.30
C PRO A 26 24.97 2.69 6.74
N ASN A 27 24.59 3.64 7.59
CA ASN A 27 24.39 5.06 7.24
C ASN A 27 23.37 5.30 6.11
N TYR A 28 22.34 4.45 5.99
CA TYR A 28 21.26 4.70 5.04
C TYR A 28 20.56 6.05 5.33
N PRO A 29 20.42 6.97 4.36
CA PRO A 29 19.96 8.32 4.65
C PRO A 29 18.51 8.38 5.16
N ASP A 30 18.25 9.10 6.24
CA ASP A 30 16.90 9.24 6.81
C ASP A 30 15.90 9.85 5.83
N ARG A 31 16.34 10.76 4.95
CA ARG A 31 15.49 11.35 3.90
C ARG A 31 14.92 10.32 2.92
N ASN A 32 15.53 9.14 2.83
CA ASN A 32 15.08 8.03 1.99
C ASN A 32 14.04 7.15 2.71
N LEU A 33 13.76 7.41 3.98
CA LEU A 33 12.83 6.61 4.77
C LEU A 33 11.38 7.11 4.66
N PRO A 34 10.41 6.19 4.73
CA PRO A 34 10.58 4.74 4.66
C PRO A 34 10.95 4.32 3.24
N THR A 35 11.73 3.24 3.09
CA THR A 35 11.95 2.60 1.78
C THR A 35 11.17 1.28 1.73
N LEU A 36 10.37 1.08 0.69
CA LEU A 36 9.61 -0.15 0.48
C LEU A 36 10.18 -0.89 -0.74
N LEU A 37 10.64 -2.11 -0.50
CA LEU A 37 11.14 -3.01 -1.53
C LEU A 37 10.10 -4.09 -1.80
N VAL A 38 9.74 -4.25 -3.07
CA VAL A 38 8.74 -5.22 -3.51
C VAL A 38 9.44 -6.29 -4.34
N TYR A 39 9.25 -7.55 -3.94
CA TYR A 39 9.81 -8.72 -4.62
C TYR A 39 8.70 -9.68 -5.00
N ASN A 40 8.84 -10.31 -6.17
CA ASN A 40 8.00 -11.43 -6.58
C ASN A 40 8.80 -12.33 -7.54
N ASN A 41 8.68 -13.65 -7.38
CA ASN A 41 9.40 -14.67 -8.16
C ASN A 41 10.91 -14.42 -8.27
N GLY A 42 11.55 -14.04 -7.15
CA GLY A 42 13.00 -13.80 -7.09
C GLY A 42 13.49 -12.50 -7.75
N ALA A 43 12.59 -11.69 -8.31
CA ALA A 43 12.92 -10.42 -8.96
C ALA A 43 12.40 -9.22 -8.16
N VAL A 44 13.13 -8.11 -8.22
CA VAL A 44 12.67 -6.81 -7.73
C VAL A 44 11.57 -6.31 -8.66
N LYS A 45 10.45 -5.91 -8.07
CA LYS A 45 9.25 -5.42 -8.76
C LYS A 45 9.00 -3.94 -8.54
N GLY A 46 9.40 -3.43 -7.38
CA GLY A 46 9.27 -2.03 -7.03
C GLY A 46 10.29 -1.62 -5.97
N ASN A 47 10.76 -0.38 -6.08
CA ASN A 47 11.63 0.26 -5.11
C ASN A 47 11.10 1.67 -4.86
N TYR A 48 10.43 1.87 -3.73
CA TYR A 48 9.82 3.13 -3.35
C TYR A 48 10.62 3.77 -2.24
N VAL A 49 11.30 4.87 -2.55
CA VAL A 49 12.22 5.55 -1.63
C VAL A 49 11.55 6.76 -1.01
N GLY A 50 11.27 6.74 0.29
CA GLY A 50 10.54 7.80 0.97
C GLY A 50 9.03 7.77 0.71
N LEU A 51 8.33 8.78 1.23
CA LEU A 51 6.85 8.82 1.22
C LEU A 51 6.23 9.37 -0.08
N HIS A 52 7.03 9.95 -0.96
CA HIS A 52 6.53 10.69 -2.13
C HIS A 52 5.68 9.81 -3.07
N SER A 53 6.00 8.52 -3.15
CA SER A 53 5.27 7.56 -3.98
C SER A 53 3.87 7.21 -3.42
N PHE A 54 3.60 7.45 -2.14
CA PHE A 54 2.38 7.01 -1.43
C PHE A 54 1.40 8.15 -1.10
N GLY A 55 1.65 9.35 -1.65
CA GLY A 55 0.79 10.53 -1.45
C GLY A 55 0.83 11.12 -0.03
N ARG A 56 0.03 12.16 0.20
CA ARG A 56 0.08 12.98 1.45
C ARG A 56 -0.27 12.22 2.73
N ARG A 57 -1.11 11.19 2.68
CA ARG A 57 -1.66 10.53 3.88
C ARG A 57 -1.21 9.08 4.09
N CYS A 58 -0.45 8.49 3.16
CA CYS A 58 0.06 7.12 3.26
C CYS A 58 -0.97 6.11 3.79
N THR A 59 -2.22 6.22 3.32
CA THR A 59 -3.33 5.38 3.78
C THR A 59 -3.13 3.93 3.33
N PRO A 60 -3.72 2.94 4.02
CA PRO A 60 -3.68 1.55 3.57
C PRO A 60 -4.12 1.40 2.11
N GLU A 61 -5.18 2.11 1.71
CA GLU A 61 -5.74 2.08 0.36
C GLU A 61 -4.78 2.69 -0.67
N GLY A 62 -4.15 3.83 -0.35
CA GLY A 62 -3.17 4.47 -1.24
C GLY A 62 -1.91 3.61 -1.41
N VAL A 63 -1.41 3.02 -0.33
CA VAL A 63 -0.28 2.09 -0.39
C VAL A 63 -0.63 0.85 -1.21
N ALA A 64 -1.81 0.27 -0.99
CA ALA A 64 -2.27 -0.90 -1.76
C ALA A 64 -2.37 -0.60 -3.26
N LEU A 65 -2.90 0.58 -3.62
CA LEU A 65 -3.02 1.01 -5.01
C LEU A 65 -1.66 1.07 -5.71
N VAL A 66 -0.66 1.67 -5.05
CA VAL A 66 0.73 1.73 -5.56
C VAL A 66 1.33 0.33 -5.70
N LEU A 67 1.12 -0.54 -4.71
CA LEU A 67 1.62 -1.93 -4.76
C LEU A 67 1.02 -2.74 -5.91
N CYS A 68 -0.24 -2.49 -6.28
CA CYS A 68 -0.88 -3.14 -7.42
C CYS A 68 -0.30 -2.72 -8.79
N GLN A 69 0.33 -1.54 -8.89
CA GLN A 69 0.87 -1.04 -10.17
C GLN A 69 2.16 -1.77 -10.61
N SER A 70 2.89 -2.39 -9.69
CA SER A 70 4.26 -2.88 -9.91
C SER A 70 4.38 -4.38 -10.18
N ASP A 71 3.31 -5.06 -10.63
CA ASP A 71 3.09 -6.53 -10.62
C ASP A 71 2.34 -6.93 -9.33
N PRO A 72 1.13 -7.56 -9.43
CA PRO A 72 0.31 -7.85 -8.27
C PRO A 72 1.06 -8.73 -7.26
N VAL A 73 1.53 -8.10 -6.19
CA VAL A 73 2.15 -8.77 -5.04
C VAL A 73 1.17 -8.98 -3.90
N LEU A 74 0.07 -8.23 -3.89
CA LEU A 74 -1.00 -8.39 -2.92
C LEU A 74 -1.84 -9.61 -3.28
N ASN A 75 -2.02 -10.50 -2.32
CA ASN A 75 -2.74 -11.75 -2.43
C ASN A 75 -3.42 -12.06 -1.10
N ASP A 76 -4.73 -12.30 -1.14
CA ASP A 76 -5.58 -12.62 0.01
C ASP A 76 -5.61 -14.11 0.37
N GLY A 77 -4.94 -14.96 -0.42
CA GLY A 77 -4.87 -16.40 -0.25
C GLY A 77 -6.08 -17.15 -0.79
N GLN A 78 -7.04 -16.48 -1.43
CA GLN A 78 -8.31 -17.09 -1.81
C GLN A 78 -8.27 -17.79 -3.18
N SER A 79 -7.28 -17.54 -4.05
CA SER A 79 -7.17 -18.29 -5.31
C SER A 79 -5.81 -18.10 -6.02
N GLY A 80 -5.30 -19.18 -6.63
CA GLY A 80 -3.96 -19.26 -7.23
C GLY A 80 -3.91 -19.04 -8.75
N ASN A 81 -4.96 -18.45 -9.34
CA ASN A 81 -5.11 -18.27 -10.79
C ASN A 81 -5.20 -16.78 -11.17
N GLU A 82 -5.08 -16.46 -12.47
CA GLU A 82 -5.03 -15.07 -12.95
C GLU A 82 -6.29 -14.26 -12.58
N GLN A 83 -7.45 -14.91 -12.53
CA GLN A 83 -8.73 -14.31 -12.13
C GLN A 83 -8.69 -13.74 -10.70
N SER A 84 -7.92 -14.35 -9.82
CA SER A 84 -7.70 -13.90 -8.43
C SER A 84 -6.98 -12.55 -8.37
N ARG A 85 -6.02 -12.35 -9.26
CA ARG A 85 -5.17 -11.15 -9.27
C ARG A 85 -5.99 -9.93 -9.67
N GLU A 86 -6.83 -10.09 -10.69
CA GLU A 86 -7.77 -9.05 -11.13
C GLU A 86 -8.79 -8.72 -10.03
N ALA A 87 -9.32 -9.73 -9.34
CA ALA A 87 -10.25 -9.51 -8.23
C ALA A 87 -9.60 -8.71 -7.08
N VAL A 88 -8.33 -8.98 -6.75
CA VAL A 88 -7.59 -8.19 -5.75
C VAL A 88 -7.40 -6.76 -6.21
N ILE A 89 -6.98 -6.52 -7.46
CA ILE A 89 -6.79 -5.18 -8.01
C ILE A 89 -8.11 -4.40 -7.99
N GLU A 90 -9.19 -5.02 -8.43
CA GLU A 90 -10.52 -4.39 -8.46
C GLU A 90 -11.01 -4.08 -7.04
N GLY A 91 -10.81 -4.99 -6.09
CA GLY A 91 -11.09 -4.77 -4.68
C GLY A 91 -10.30 -3.59 -4.09
N VAL A 92 -9.02 -3.43 -4.48
CA VAL A 92 -8.19 -2.29 -4.06
C VAL A 92 -8.72 -0.98 -4.64
N ARG A 93 -9.04 -0.95 -5.94
CA ARG A 93 -9.59 0.23 -6.62
C ARG A 93 -10.92 0.66 -6.02
N LYS A 94 -11.82 -0.29 -5.80
CA LYS A 94 -13.13 -0.05 -5.18
C LYS A 94 -12.98 0.59 -3.80
N ARG A 95 -12.17 0.00 -2.92
CA ARG A 95 -11.93 0.54 -1.57
C ARG A 95 -11.31 1.93 -1.59
N PHE A 96 -10.40 2.18 -2.52
CA PHE A 96 -9.80 3.50 -2.68
C PHE A 96 -10.84 4.55 -3.06
N ILE A 97 -11.70 4.26 -4.04
CA ILE A 97 -12.79 5.16 -4.45
C ILE A 97 -13.76 5.39 -3.29
N GLU A 98 -14.23 4.33 -2.63
CA GLU A 98 -15.11 4.43 -1.47
C GLU A 98 -14.52 5.35 -0.39
N LYS A 99 -13.22 5.20 -0.08
CA LYS A 99 -12.57 6.04 0.93
C LYS A 99 -12.45 7.50 0.50
N VAL A 100 -12.20 7.76 -0.78
CA VAL A 100 -12.12 9.13 -1.34
C VAL A 100 -13.49 9.81 -1.33
N VAL A 101 -14.55 9.07 -1.64
CA VAL A 101 -15.94 9.56 -1.59
C VAL A 101 -16.34 9.93 -0.16
N LEU A 102 -16.12 9.02 0.80
CA LEU A 102 -16.42 9.26 2.21
C LEU A 102 -15.70 10.51 2.77
N ASP A 103 -14.42 10.66 2.46
CA ASP A 103 -13.63 11.83 2.89
C ASP A 103 -14.11 13.17 2.27
N HIS A 104 -14.85 13.13 1.15
CA HIS A 104 -15.47 14.30 0.53
C HIS A 104 -16.81 14.64 1.17
N GLU A 105 -17.65 13.63 1.43
CA GLU A 105 -18.95 13.81 2.09
C GLU A 105 -18.78 14.41 3.50
N GLU A 106 -17.77 13.97 4.27
CA GLU A 106 -17.46 14.53 5.59
C GLU A 106 -16.98 16.00 5.56
N GLN A 107 -16.51 16.51 4.43
CA GLN A 107 -16.07 17.91 4.28
C GLN A 107 -17.20 18.87 3.89
N GLU A 108 -18.27 18.37 3.24
CA GLU A 108 -19.41 19.22 2.85
C GLU A 108 -20.32 19.57 4.04
N ASP A 109 -20.41 18.70 5.05
CA ASP A 109 -21.25 18.91 6.24
C ASP A 109 -20.70 19.96 7.24
N ASP A 110 -19.43 20.36 7.14
CA ASP A 110 -18.81 21.37 8.04
C ASP A 110 -18.91 22.81 7.50
N SER A 111 -19.52 23.02 6.32
CA SER A 111 -19.64 24.34 5.67
C SER A 111 -21.05 24.97 5.77
N THR A 112 -21.96 24.40 6.55
CA THR A 112 -23.25 25.02 6.90
C THR A 112 -23.31 25.23 8.42
N SER A 113 -22.68 26.30 8.87
CA SER A 113 -22.90 26.89 10.19
C SER A 113 -22.44 28.35 10.15
N ASP A 114 -23.30 29.20 9.60
CA ASP A 114 -23.31 30.66 9.82
C ASP A 114 -24.68 31.05 10.39
#